data_AF-A0A135VTX7-F1
#
_entry.id   AF-A0A135VTX7-F1
#
_cell.length_a   1.000
_cell.length_b   1.000
_cell.length_c   1.000
_cell.angle_alpha   90.00
_cell.angle_beta   90.00
_cell.angle_gamma   90.00
#
_symmetry.space_group_name_H-M   'P 1'
#
loop_
_entity.id
_entity.type
_entity.pdbx_description
1 polymer ?
#
loop_
_entity_poly.entity_id
_entity_poly.type
_entity_poly.pdbx_seq_one_letter_code
_entity_poly.pdbx_strand_id
1 'polypeptide(L)'
;MPEERESEQKTKRITSLLSISHDKDVDGLNSAAIVWRYAKTKGLDFKAILTDYGSFEQVFSFIAKQRDTLIIITDLGMDDTIIDVVETGLTRAIAQDCRVVWLDHHHWSDRAIKMILSLGNNPILKVNHEFCAAEITHKVLMPRDEISTELAKIAHDTDFNLREIDAATALTDAVNVIRFGAIDKKEDVTDALYPILTKLAEDGMDGLWDKVSRKFKDLLLDQRVDNYRKEKIKKMKKALARHSDQIIHGKLVRVVEIPSGLTSTDMGTFASDPEILTSIDPEMKVADLLLSLSQGGMLGFRRGSDGVLCNAAAKLFNGGGHPYAAGGEYGLYEDFHAVCDDIFVTLSKNKDWISDS
;
A
#
# COMPACT_ATOMS: atom_id res chain seq x y z
N MET A 1 53.95 2.97 37.98
CA MET A 1 53.25 3.63 36.87
C MET A 1 52.10 2.73 36.49
N PRO A 2 50.84 3.11 36.76
CA PRO A 2 49.69 2.31 36.37
C PRO A 2 49.47 2.47 34.86
N GLU A 3 49.33 1.35 34.16
CA GLU A 3 48.93 1.31 32.75
C GLU A 3 47.54 1.94 32.60
N GLU A 4 47.48 3.08 31.91
CA GLU A 4 46.24 3.64 31.40
C GLU A 4 45.66 2.65 30.38
N ARG A 5 44.57 1.97 30.76
CA ARG A 5 43.69 1.33 29.79
C ARG A 5 43.00 2.43 29.01
N GLU A 6 43.52 2.73 27.83
CA GLU A 6 42.78 3.44 26.80
C GLU A 6 41.47 2.66 26.56
N SER A 7 40.36 3.25 27.00
CA SER A 7 39.04 2.77 26.60
C SER A 7 38.88 3.09 25.12
N GLU A 8 39.17 2.12 24.26
CA GLU A 8 38.68 2.14 22.88
C GLU A 8 37.17 2.34 22.94
N GLN A 9 36.70 3.55 22.64
CA GLN A 9 35.31 3.78 22.29
C GLN A 9 35.05 2.92 21.06
N LYS A 10 34.48 1.72 21.25
CA LYS A 10 33.88 0.95 20.16
C LYS A 10 32.91 1.89 19.47
N THR A 11 33.29 2.41 18.31
CA THR A 11 32.37 3.07 17.40
C THR A 11 31.25 2.07 17.16
N LYS A 12 30.08 2.32 17.76
CA LYS A 12 28.86 1.53 17.55
C LYS A 12 28.57 1.53 16.06
N ARG A 13 28.96 0.46 15.38
CA ARG A 13 28.89 0.36 13.94
C ARG A 13 27.66 -0.45 13.63
N ILE A 14 26.68 0.22 13.02
CA ILE A 14 25.57 -0.46 12.37
C ILE A 14 26.15 -1.45 11.34
N THR A 15 25.76 -2.72 11.44
CA THR A 15 26.25 -3.81 10.58
C THR A 15 25.20 -4.30 9.59
N SER A 16 23.92 -4.14 9.93
CA SER A 16 22.79 -4.61 9.13
C SER A 16 21.75 -3.52 8.89
N LEU A 17 20.92 -3.74 7.88
CA LEU A 17 19.76 -2.94 7.55
C LEU A 17 18.52 -3.83 7.48
N LEU A 18 17.49 -3.49 8.24
CA LEU A 18 16.17 -4.10 8.17
C LEU A 18 15.20 -3.13 7.50
N SER A 19 14.72 -3.48 6.31
CA SER A 19 13.64 -2.79 5.62
C SER A 19 12.29 -3.38 6.03
N ILE A 20 11.33 -2.53 6.35
CA ILE A 20 9.95 -2.91 6.65
C ILE A 20 9.05 -2.06 5.78
N SER A 21 8.27 -2.68 4.91
CA SER A 21 7.43 -1.96 3.95
C SER A 21 6.09 -2.63 3.75
N HIS A 22 5.14 -1.94 3.11
CA HIS A 22 3.85 -2.51 2.79
C HIS A 22 3.94 -3.63 1.75
N ASP A 23 3.08 -4.65 1.88
CA ASP A 23 3.06 -5.81 0.97
C ASP A 23 2.02 -5.72 -0.16
N LYS A 24 1.09 -4.77 -0.11
CA LYS A 24 -0.12 -4.81 -0.96
C LYS A 24 0.06 -4.20 -2.33
N ASP A 25 1.07 -3.37 -2.52
CA ASP A 25 1.19 -2.51 -3.69
C ASP A 25 2.66 -2.32 -4.13
N VAL A 26 2.79 -1.56 -5.21
CA VAL A 26 4.06 -1.28 -5.85
C VAL A 26 4.85 -0.21 -5.08
N ASP A 27 4.18 0.68 -4.33
CA ASP A 27 4.86 1.73 -3.57
C ASP A 27 5.67 1.13 -2.42
N GLY A 28 5.05 0.22 -1.66
CA GLY A 28 5.72 -0.54 -0.61
C GLY A 28 6.88 -1.38 -1.14
N LEU A 29 6.68 -2.12 -2.26
CA LEU A 29 7.72 -2.95 -2.85
C LEU A 29 8.89 -2.13 -3.41
N ASN A 30 8.62 -1.04 -4.11
CA ASN A 30 9.65 -0.16 -4.67
C ASN A 30 10.40 0.58 -3.58
N SER A 31 9.73 0.99 -2.50
CA SER A 31 10.39 1.55 -1.31
C SER A 31 11.40 0.57 -0.73
N ALA A 32 11.02 -0.70 -0.53
CA ALA A 32 11.93 -1.73 -0.05
C ALA A 32 13.12 -1.97 -1.02
N ALA A 33 12.89 -1.92 -2.33
CA ALA A 33 13.95 -2.04 -3.33
C ALA A 33 14.96 -0.88 -3.25
N ILE A 34 14.48 0.36 -3.09
CA ILE A 34 15.33 1.55 -2.91
C ILE A 34 16.13 1.43 -1.59
N VAL A 35 15.51 0.96 -0.52
CA VAL A 35 16.17 0.71 0.76
C VAL A 35 17.27 -0.36 0.63
N TRP A 36 17.04 -1.43 -0.14
CA TRP A 36 18.07 -2.42 -0.44
C TRP A 36 19.24 -1.80 -1.20
N ARG A 37 18.98 -0.96 -2.20
CA ARG A 37 20.04 -0.24 -2.92
C ARG A 37 20.87 0.62 -1.98
N TYR A 38 20.22 1.34 -1.05
CA TYR A 38 20.92 2.07 -0.01
C TYR A 38 21.80 1.16 0.86
N ALA A 39 21.29 0.01 1.31
CA ALA A 39 22.06 -0.98 2.08
C ALA A 39 23.33 -1.43 1.33
N LYS A 40 23.21 -1.72 0.02
CA LYS A 40 24.35 -2.08 -0.83
C LYS A 40 25.41 -0.99 -0.87
N THR A 41 25.03 0.28 -1.02
CA THR A 41 26.00 1.42 -1.01
C THR A 41 26.73 1.60 0.31
N LYS A 42 26.14 1.12 1.42
CA LYS A 42 26.71 1.19 2.77
C LYS A 42 27.44 -0.08 3.19
N GLY A 43 27.39 -1.15 2.38
CA GLY A 43 27.94 -2.46 2.73
C GLY A 43 27.27 -3.05 3.97
N LEU A 44 25.94 -2.90 4.08
CA LEU A 44 25.14 -3.43 5.20
C LEU A 44 24.47 -4.74 4.80
N ASP A 45 24.41 -5.69 5.74
CA ASP A 45 23.63 -6.92 5.57
C ASP A 45 22.14 -6.57 5.50
N PHE A 46 21.50 -6.87 4.37
CA PHE A 46 20.12 -6.47 4.11
C PHE A 46 19.13 -7.59 4.45
N LYS A 47 18.04 -7.22 5.12
CA LYS A 47 16.82 -8.03 5.24
C LYS A 47 15.60 -7.16 4.97
N ALA A 48 14.59 -7.74 4.31
CA ALA A 48 13.28 -7.12 4.14
C ALA A 48 12.20 -7.88 4.91
N ILE A 49 11.18 -7.16 5.33
CA ILE A 49 9.87 -7.67 5.74
C ILE A 49 8.84 -6.84 4.98
N LEU A 50 8.04 -7.50 4.16
CA LEU A 50 6.85 -6.91 3.54
C LEU A 50 5.65 -7.33 4.39
N THR A 51 4.85 -6.35 4.81
CA THR A 51 3.80 -6.59 5.80
C THR A 51 2.57 -5.72 5.54
N ASP A 52 1.52 -5.98 6.31
CA ASP A 52 0.35 -5.12 6.39
C ASP A 52 -0.01 -4.78 7.84
N TYR A 53 -0.96 -3.88 8.01
CA TYR A 53 -1.40 -3.40 9.32
C TYR A 53 -1.82 -4.53 10.29
N GLY A 54 -2.35 -5.65 9.79
CA GLY A 54 -2.78 -6.78 10.62
C GLY A 54 -1.62 -7.54 11.29
N SER A 55 -0.39 -7.31 10.85
CA SER A 55 0.79 -8.06 11.30
C SER A 55 1.76 -7.23 12.17
N PHE A 56 1.39 -6.00 12.54
CA PHE A 56 2.28 -5.08 13.26
C PHE A 56 2.83 -5.66 14.56
N GLU A 57 2.01 -6.33 15.39
CA GLU A 57 2.48 -6.94 16.63
C GLU A 57 3.64 -7.91 16.41
N GLN A 58 3.55 -8.74 15.38
CA GLN A 58 4.59 -9.72 15.05
C GLN A 58 5.86 -9.03 14.56
N VAL A 59 5.71 -8.03 13.69
CA VAL A 59 6.82 -7.26 13.12
C VAL A 59 7.56 -6.47 14.20
N PHE A 60 6.86 -5.73 15.06
CA PHE A 60 7.50 -4.95 16.11
C PHE A 60 8.09 -5.82 17.23
N SER A 61 7.53 -7.02 17.46
CA SER A 61 8.15 -8.05 18.30
C SER A 61 9.45 -8.60 17.69
N PHE A 62 9.55 -8.68 16.37
CA PHE A 62 10.79 -9.03 15.66
C PHE A 62 11.80 -7.87 15.72
N ILE A 63 11.35 -6.63 15.52
CA ILE A 63 12.19 -5.42 15.64
C ILE A 63 12.84 -5.34 17.02
N ALA A 64 12.09 -5.61 18.09
CA ALA A 64 12.58 -5.57 19.46
C ALA A 64 13.79 -6.48 19.73
N LYS A 65 14.06 -7.46 18.86
CA LYS A 65 15.15 -8.43 18.97
C LYS A 65 16.38 -8.05 18.15
N GLN A 66 16.29 -7.01 17.31
CA GLN A 66 17.39 -6.57 16.47
C GLN A 66 18.48 -5.88 17.30
N ARG A 67 19.71 -5.90 16.78
CA ARG A 67 20.90 -5.30 17.41
C ARG A 67 21.77 -4.67 16.33
N ASP A 68 22.40 -3.53 16.61
CA ASP A 68 23.33 -2.88 15.67
C ASP A 68 22.74 -2.70 14.25
N THR A 69 21.41 -2.50 14.16
CA THR A 69 20.65 -2.51 12.90
C THR A 69 20.11 -1.13 12.57
N LEU A 70 20.24 -0.70 11.31
CA LEU A 70 19.46 0.41 10.78
C LEU A 70 18.10 -0.12 10.34
N ILE A 71 17.05 0.26 11.05
CA ILE A 71 15.67 -0.09 10.76
C ILE A 71 15.09 1.04 9.90
N ILE A 72 14.67 0.72 8.68
CA ILE A 72 13.98 1.65 7.79
C ILE A 72 12.57 1.13 7.55
N ILE A 73 11.58 1.93 7.94
CA ILE A 73 10.16 1.65 7.77
C ILE A 73 9.63 2.58 6.68
N THR A 74 8.96 2.02 5.69
CA THR A 74 8.41 2.75 4.54
C THR A 74 6.96 2.36 4.31
N ASP A 75 6.15 3.30 3.82
CA ASP A 75 4.78 3.03 3.35
C ASP A 75 3.86 2.37 4.39
N LEU A 76 4.05 2.71 5.66
CA LEU A 76 3.32 2.12 6.77
C LEU A 76 2.91 3.24 7.71
N GLY A 77 1.64 3.65 7.60
CA GLY A 77 1.03 4.65 8.46
C GLY A 77 0.96 4.21 9.92
N MET A 78 0.73 5.16 10.82
CA MET A 78 0.48 4.84 12.21
C MET A 78 -0.73 5.62 12.73
N ASP A 79 -1.69 4.87 13.28
CA ASP A 79 -2.81 5.41 14.04
C ASP A 79 -2.65 5.16 15.54
N ASP A 80 -3.60 5.67 16.33
CA ASP A 80 -3.56 5.61 17.79
C ASP A 80 -3.73 4.19 18.36
N THR A 81 -4.21 3.23 17.58
CA THR A 81 -4.54 1.87 18.05
C THR A 81 -3.30 1.00 18.24
N ILE A 82 -2.22 1.29 17.51
CA ILE A 82 -0.99 0.48 17.48
C ILE A 82 0.21 1.15 18.15
N ILE A 83 0.05 2.37 18.68
CA ILE A 83 1.14 3.17 19.27
C ILE A 83 1.93 2.38 20.32
N ASP A 84 1.25 1.72 21.26
CA ASP A 84 1.90 1.06 22.39
C ASP A 84 2.81 -0.11 21.95
N VAL A 85 2.36 -0.85 20.93
CA VAL A 85 3.10 -1.96 20.31
C VAL A 85 4.36 -1.45 19.62
N VAL A 86 4.20 -0.38 18.84
CA VAL A 86 5.29 0.28 18.10
C VAL A 86 6.33 0.86 19.06
N GLU A 87 5.88 1.63 20.05
CA GLU A 87 6.74 2.27 21.05
C GLU A 87 7.57 1.23 21.81
N THR A 88 6.93 0.15 22.25
CA THR A 88 7.62 -0.95 22.96
C THR A 88 8.67 -1.61 22.08
N GLY A 89 8.33 -1.90 20.82
CA GLY A 89 9.24 -2.55 19.88
C GLY A 89 10.46 -1.70 19.56
N LEU A 90 10.24 -0.44 19.20
CA LEU A 90 11.30 0.50 18.83
C LEU A 90 12.18 0.88 20.01
N THR A 91 11.61 1.13 21.20
CA THR A 91 12.38 1.46 22.41
C THR A 91 13.38 0.35 22.74
N ARG A 92 12.95 -0.92 22.64
CA ARG A 92 13.83 -2.08 22.86
C ARG A 92 14.93 -2.15 21.82
N ALA A 93 14.60 -1.98 20.54
CA ALA A 93 15.59 -1.99 19.47
C ALA A 93 16.64 -0.88 19.65
N ILE A 94 16.20 0.34 19.98
CA ILE A 94 17.07 1.49 20.22
C ILE A 94 18.02 1.23 21.40
N ALA A 95 17.54 0.59 22.47
CA ALA A 95 18.39 0.18 23.59
C ALA A 95 19.44 -0.89 23.20
N GLN A 96 19.29 -1.54 22.04
CA GLN A 96 20.25 -2.47 21.45
C GLN A 96 21.03 -1.87 20.27
N ASP A 97 21.24 -0.55 20.31
CA ASP A 97 22.05 0.20 19.34
C ASP A 97 21.49 0.23 17.90
N CYS A 98 20.18 -0.02 17.75
CA CYS A 98 19.50 0.22 16.48
C CYS A 98 19.23 1.72 16.25
N ARG A 99 19.14 2.08 14.98
CA ARG A 99 18.69 3.41 14.52
C ARG A 99 17.43 3.26 13.70
N VAL A 100 16.53 4.23 13.79
CA VAL A 100 15.22 4.16 13.13
C VAL A 100 15.06 5.32 12.16
N VAL A 101 14.63 4.98 10.94
CA VAL A 101 14.17 5.92 9.91
C VAL A 101 12.78 5.47 9.47
N TRP A 102 11.81 6.38 9.45
CA TRP A 102 10.45 6.11 9.04
C TRP A 102 10.02 7.14 7.99
N LEU A 103 9.71 6.68 6.79
CA LEU A 103 9.41 7.50 5.62
C LEU A 103 8.01 7.10 5.12
N ASP A 104 7.06 8.00 5.19
CA ASP A 104 5.67 7.65 4.92
C ASP A 104 4.89 8.80 4.29
N HIS A 105 3.77 8.48 3.65
CA HIS A 105 2.88 9.45 3.02
C HIS A 105 1.44 9.42 3.56
N HIS A 106 1.11 8.47 4.44
CA HIS A 106 -0.21 8.38 5.06
C HIS A 106 -0.42 9.49 6.09
N HIS A 107 -1.67 9.73 6.46
CA HIS A 107 -1.99 10.63 7.57
C HIS A 107 -1.70 9.97 8.92
N TRP A 108 -0.93 10.66 9.75
CA TRP A 108 -0.59 10.24 11.11
C TRP A 108 -1.29 11.13 12.12
N SER A 109 -1.63 10.57 13.28
CA SER A 109 -2.09 11.40 14.40
C SER A 109 -0.94 12.23 14.98
N ASP A 110 -1.26 13.40 15.55
CA ASP A 110 -0.27 14.20 16.28
C ASP A 110 0.39 13.42 17.42
N ARG A 111 -0.38 12.50 18.05
CA ARG A 111 0.10 11.62 19.11
C ARG A 111 1.15 10.66 18.57
N ALA A 112 0.88 10.05 17.42
CA ALA A 112 1.76 9.13 16.73
C ALA A 112 3.11 9.80 16.38
N ILE A 113 3.07 11.00 15.78
CA ILE A 113 4.26 11.79 15.45
C ILE A 113 5.08 12.11 16.71
N LYS A 114 4.43 12.62 17.75
CA LYS A 114 5.09 12.98 19.01
C LYS A 114 5.76 11.78 19.68
N MET A 115 5.09 10.62 19.68
CA MET A 115 5.65 9.40 20.25
C MET A 115 6.97 9.03 19.56
N ILE A 116 6.98 8.93 18.22
CA ILE A 116 8.21 8.57 17.48
C ILE A 116 9.32 9.57 17.76
N LEU A 117 9.05 10.88 17.67
CA LEU A 117 10.07 11.90 17.88
C LEU A 117 10.58 11.97 19.33
N SER A 118 9.86 11.39 20.30
CA SER A 118 10.28 11.32 21.70
C SER A 118 11.18 10.12 22.02
N LEU A 119 11.29 9.15 21.11
CA LEU A 119 12.14 7.98 21.31
C LEU A 119 13.63 8.37 21.39
N GLY A 120 14.40 7.55 22.11
CA GLY A 120 15.85 7.73 22.21
C GLY A 120 16.57 7.61 20.86
N ASN A 121 17.82 8.09 20.80
CA ASN A 121 18.69 7.97 19.61
C ASN A 121 18.18 8.71 18.35
N ASN A 122 17.33 9.73 18.52
CA ASN A 122 16.89 10.69 17.49
C ASN A 122 16.40 10.02 16.19
N PRO A 123 15.26 9.29 16.21
CA PRO A 123 14.71 8.70 15.00
C PRO A 123 14.40 9.76 13.95
N ILE A 124 14.52 9.38 12.68
CA ILE A 124 14.17 10.25 11.55
C ILE A 124 12.76 9.89 11.10
N LEU A 125 11.81 10.82 11.26
CA LEU A 125 10.46 10.70 10.71
C LEU A 125 10.29 11.72 9.58
N LYS A 126 9.83 11.26 8.41
CA LYS A 126 9.44 12.10 7.28
C LYS A 126 8.07 11.65 6.78
N VAL A 127 7.06 12.48 7.05
CA VAL A 127 5.70 12.30 6.53
C VAL A 127 5.45 13.39 5.50
N ASN A 128 5.07 13.03 4.27
CA ASN A 128 4.70 13.99 3.23
C ASN A 128 3.59 13.43 2.32
N HIS A 129 2.47 14.14 2.25
CA HIS A 129 1.28 13.71 1.48
C HIS A 129 1.32 14.11 0.00
N GLU A 130 2.33 14.87 -0.45
CA GLU A 130 2.51 15.26 -1.86
C GLU A 130 3.25 14.21 -2.68
N PHE A 131 3.88 13.24 -2.03
CA PHE A 131 4.71 12.21 -2.63
C PHE A 131 4.26 10.83 -2.16
N CYS A 132 4.43 9.80 -2.99
CA CYS A 132 4.31 8.42 -2.51
C CYS A 132 5.54 8.03 -1.65
N ALA A 133 5.47 6.95 -0.89
CA ALA A 133 6.55 6.54 0.02
C ALA A 133 7.87 6.25 -0.70
N ALA A 134 7.83 5.66 -1.90
CA ALA A 134 9.02 5.40 -2.71
C ALA A 134 9.70 6.69 -3.18
N GLU A 135 8.94 7.75 -3.50
CA GLU A 135 9.49 9.06 -3.82
C GLU A 135 10.20 9.69 -2.62
N ILE A 136 9.60 9.61 -1.42
CA ILE A 136 10.22 10.09 -0.17
C ILE A 136 11.51 9.29 0.08
N THR A 137 11.44 7.97 -0.04
CA THR A 137 12.57 7.05 0.15
C THR A 137 13.72 7.35 -0.80
N HIS A 138 13.42 7.53 -2.08
CA HIS A 138 14.39 7.94 -3.09
C HIS A 138 15.07 9.27 -2.72
N LYS A 139 14.28 10.31 -2.41
CA LYS A 139 14.81 11.65 -2.09
C LYS A 139 15.69 11.65 -0.85
N VAL A 140 15.37 10.83 0.15
CA VAL A 140 16.09 10.78 1.43
C VAL A 140 17.35 9.91 1.35
N LEU A 141 17.27 8.73 0.72
CA LEU A 141 18.33 7.73 0.78
C LEU A 141 19.21 7.70 -0.47
N MET A 142 18.62 7.86 -1.66
CA MET A 142 19.25 7.56 -2.94
C MET A 142 19.02 8.66 -4.02
N PRO A 143 19.14 9.98 -3.71
CA PRO A 143 18.66 11.06 -4.58
C PRO A 143 19.41 11.24 -5.93
N ARG A 144 20.45 10.44 -6.17
CA ARG A 144 21.26 10.46 -7.40
C ARG A 144 21.28 9.11 -8.12
N ASP A 145 20.51 8.14 -7.63
CA ASP A 145 20.48 6.80 -8.19
C ASP A 145 19.38 6.68 -9.25
N GLU A 146 19.78 6.34 -10.47
CA GLU A 146 18.88 6.32 -11.63
C GLU A 146 17.80 5.23 -11.52
N ILE A 147 18.17 4.06 -11.00
CA ILE A 147 17.21 2.97 -10.75
C ILE A 147 16.20 3.40 -9.67
N SER A 148 16.65 4.01 -8.58
CA SER A 148 15.74 4.53 -7.54
C SER A 148 14.83 5.63 -8.10
N THR A 149 15.30 6.45 -9.05
CA THR A 149 14.48 7.42 -9.76
C THR A 149 13.41 6.74 -10.63
N GLU A 150 13.74 5.66 -11.34
CA GLU A 150 12.78 4.85 -12.12
C GLU A 150 11.71 4.23 -11.19
N LEU A 151 12.14 3.58 -10.11
CA LEU A 151 11.25 2.92 -9.15
C LEU A 151 10.29 3.90 -8.48
N ALA A 152 10.77 5.09 -8.10
CA ALA A 152 9.92 6.15 -7.54
C ALA A 152 8.86 6.63 -8.55
N LYS A 153 9.22 6.78 -9.84
CA LYS A 153 8.25 7.15 -10.89
C LYS A 153 7.19 6.09 -11.11
N ILE A 154 7.59 4.81 -11.11
CA ILE A 154 6.67 3.68 -11.24
C ILE A 154 5.69 3.63 -10.07
N ALA A 155 6.18 3.83 -8.84
CA ALA A 155 5.34 3.87 -7.65
C ALA A 155 4.34 5.04 -7.68
N HIS A 156 4.80 6.23 -8.08
CA HIS A 156 3.95 7.41 -8.24
C HIS A 156 2.83 7.16 -9.26
N ASP A 157 3.13 6.56 -10.42
CA ASP A 157 2.12 6.22 -11.43
C ASP A 157 1.01 5.31 -10.87
N THR A 158 1.38 4.34 -10.02
CA THR A 158 0.42 3.42 -9.40
C THR A 158 -0.36 4.04 -8.25
N ASP A 159 0.31 4.77 -7.36
CA ASP A 159 -0.28 5.29 -6.12
C ASP A 159 -1.26 6.44 -6.41
N PHE A 160 -0.88 7.32 -7.33
CA PHE A 160 -1.75 8.39 -7.85
C PHE A 160 -2.69 7.90 -8.96
N ASN A 161 -2.62 6.61 -9.33
CA ASN A 161 -3.45 5.97 -10.34
C ASN A 161 -3.46 6.71 -11.70
N LEU A 162 -2.30 7.18 -12.15
CA LEU A 162 -2.12 7.91 -13.42
C LEU A 162 -2.20 6.99 -14.63
N ARG A 163 -1.68 5.75 -14.49
CA ARG A 163 -1.73 4.69 -15.52
C ARG A 163 -1.04 5.08 -16.84
N GLU A 164 -0.03 5.92 -16.78
CA GLU A 164 0.75 6.37 -17.93
C GLU A 164 1.91 5.39 -18.24
N ILE A 165 2.30 4.57 -17.26
CA ILE A 165 3.43 3.64 -17.39
C ILE A 165 2.92 2.20 -17.48
N ASP A 166 3.02 1.60 -18.67
CA ASP A 166 2.67 0.20 -18.92
C ASP A 166 3.31 -0.78 -17.94
N ALA A 167 4.61 -0.58 -17.69
CA ALA A 167 5.40 -1.44 -16.82
C ALA A 167 4.94 -1.36 -15.35
N ALA A 168 4.39 -0.21 -14.92
CA ALA A 168 3.84 -0.03 -13.59
C ALA A 168 2.55 -0.82 -13.39
N THR A 169 1.68 -0.83 -14.41
CA THR A 169 0.49 -1.70 -14.42
C THR A 169 0.88 -3.18 -14.46
N ALA A 170 1.88 -3.55 -15.26
CA ALA A 170 2.39 -4.92 -15.26
C ALA A 170 2.94 -5.33 -13.89
N LEU A 171 3.75 -4.49 -13.25
CA LEU A 171 4.29 -4.76 -11.92
C LEU A 171 3.18 -4.90 -10.88
N THR A 172 2.15 -4.06 -10.95
CA THR A 172 0.95 -4.18 -10.08
C THR A 172 0.30 -5.55 -10.22
N ASP A 173 0.07 -6.02 -11.46
CA ASP A 173 -0.52 -7.34 -11.70
C ASP A 173 0.39 -8.48 -11.21
N ALA A 174 1.72 -8.34 -11.36
CA ALA A 174 2.69 -9.31 -10.86
C ALA A 174 2.69 -9.38 -9.32
N VAL A 175 2.70 -8.23 -8.63
CA VAL A 175 2.61 -8.17 -7.17
C VAL A 175 1.31 -8.83 -6.70
N ASN A 176 0.17 -8.48 -7.31
CA ASN A 176 -1.12 -9.06 -6.96
C ASN A 176 -1.17 -10.58 -7.15
N VAL A 177 -0.76 -11.10 -8.32
CA VAL A 177 -0.83 -12.55 -8.59
C VAL A 177 0.13 -13.37 -7.71
N ILE A 178 1.26 -12.80 -7.31
CA ILE A 178 2.19 -13.44 -6.37
C ILE A 178 1.60 -13.41 -4.97
N ARG A 179 1.19 -12.24 -4.49
CA ARG A 179 0.63 -12.03 -3.15
C ARG A 179 -0.61 -12.87 -2.90
N PHE A 180 -1.61 -12.81 -3.79
CA PHE A 180 -2.81 -13.63 -3.65
C PHE A 180 -2.49 -15.12 -3.69
N GLY A 181 -1.57 -15.53 -4.57
CA GLY A 181 -1.10 -16.91 -4.62
C GLY A 181 -0.43 -17.37 -3.33
N ALA A 182 0.36 -16.52 -2.67
CA ALA A 182 0.99 -16.82 -1.39
C ALA A 182 -0.05 -16.93 -0.27
N ILE A 183 -1.01 -15.98 -0.20
CA ILE A 183 -2.11 -16.00 0.78
C ILE A 183 -2.94 -17.28 0.64
N ASP A 184 -3.34 -17.64 -0.59
CA ASP A 184 -4.16 -18.84 -0.86
C ASP A 184 -3.44 -20.12 -0.43
N LYS A 185 -2.11 -20.16 -0.55
CA LYS A 185 -1.27 -21.30 -0.15
C LYS A 185 -0.80 -21.23 1.30
N LYS A 186 -1.10 -20.14 2.03
CA LYS A 186 -0.58 -19.84 3.37
C LYS A 186 0.96 -19.81 3.42
N GLU A 187 1.57 -19.30 2.36
CA GLU A 187 3.00 -19.04 2.25
C GLU A 187 3.31 -17.62 2.76
N ASP A 188 4.56 -17.38 3.16
CA ASP A 188 5.02 -16.04 3.54
C ASP A 188 5.07 -15.11 2.31
N VAL A 189 4.40 -13.98 2.40
CA VAL A 189 4.28 -13.01 1.30
C VAL A 189 5.63 -12.33 1.02
N THR A 190 6.45 -12.09 2.04
CA THR A 190 7.79 -11.52 1.87
C THR A 190 8.65 -12.47 1.05
N ASP A 191 8.68 -13.76 1.42
CA ASP A 191 9.46 -14.77 0.70
C ASP A 191 8.98 -14.93 -0.76
N ALA A 192 7.67 -14.90 -0.98
CA ALA A 192 7.09 -14.99 -2.33
C ALA A 192 7.45 -13.80 -3.23
N LEU A 193 7.49 -12.58 -2.67
CA LEU A 193 7.83 -11.35 -3.40
C LEU A 193 9.35 -11.08 -3.47
N TYR A 194 10.16 -11.73 -2.64
CA TYR A 194 11.60 -11.51 -2.55
C TYR A 194 12.34 -11.61 -3.88
N PRO A 195 12.03 -12.55 -4.80
CA PRO A 195 12.66 -12.59 -6.12
C PRO A 195 12.40 -11.34 -6.97
N ILE A 196 11.18 -10.78 -6.90
CA ILE A 196 10.82 -9.54 -7.61
C ILE A 196 11.53 -8.36 -6.98
N LEU A 197 11.50 -8.27 -5.64
CA LEU A 197 12.22 -7.26 -4.86
C LEU A 197 13.71 -7.23 -5.22
N THR A 198 14.35 -8.40 -5.32
CA THR A 198 15.77 -8.53 -5.69
C THR A 198 16.05 -7.95 -7.07
N LYS A 199 15.22 -8.28 -8.07
CA LYS A 199 15.39 -7.79 -9.44
C LYS A 199 15.18 -6.29 -9.56
N LEU A 200 14.17 -5.75 -8.88
CA LEU A 200 13.95 -4.30 -8.79
C LEU A 200 15.16 -3.60 -8.15
N ALA A 201 15.67 -4.16 -7.05
CA ALA A 201 16.82 -3.60 -6.34
C ALA A 201 18.13 -3.69 -7.15
N GLU A 202 18.31 -4.68 -8.02
CA GLU A 202 19.52 -4.86 -8.83
C GLU A 202 19.48 -4.05 -10.11
N ASP A 203 18.43 -4.26 -10.89
CA ASP A 203 18.37 -3.90 -12.31
C ASP A 203 17.18 -2.97 -12.62
N GLY A 204 16.42 -2.54 -11.60
CA GLY A 204 15.19 -1.78 -11.80
C GLY A 204 14.13 -2.58 -12.54
N MET A 205 13.29 -1.89 -13.31
CA MET A 205 12.23 -2.55 -14.07
C MET A 205 12.80 -3.39 -15.23
N ASP A 206 13.98 -3.03 -15.74
CA ASP A 206 14.67 -3.77 -16.78
C ASP A 206 15.06 -5.18 -16.32
N GLY A 207 15.18 -5.45 -15.01
CA GLY A 207 15.40 -6.80 -14.49
C GLY A 207 14.22 -7.76 -14.70
N LEU A 208 13.02 -7.23 -14.90
CA LEU A 208 11.75 -7.99 -14.90
C LEU A 208 11.00 -7.91 -16.21
N TRP A 209 11.04 -6.75 -16.88
CA TRP A 209 10.14 -6.41 -17.99
C TRP A 209 10.91 -6.04 -19.24
N ASP A 210 10.47 -6.59 -20.36
CA ASP A 210 10.97 -6.26 -21.68
C ASP A 210 10.08 -5.18 -22.31
N LYS A 211 10.63 -3.97 -22.42
CA LYS A 211 9.92 -2.78 -22.92
C LYS A 211 9.46 -2.91 -24.38
N VAL A 212 10.15 -3.73 -25.20
CA VAL A 212 9.86 -3.88 -26.64
C VAL A 212 8.69 -4.83 -26.85
N SER A 213 8.75 -6.00 -26.22
CA SER A 213 7.72 -7.03 -26.31
C SER A 213 6.54 -6.77 -25.37
N ARG A 214 6.69 -5.87 -24.39
CA ARG A 214 5.71 -5.57 -23.33
C ARG A 214 5.33 -6.84 -22.56
N LYS A 215 6.35 -7.57 -22.11
CA LYS A 215 6.22 -8.85 -21.41
C LYS A 215 7.20 -8.99 -20.26
N PHE A 216 6.87 -9.86 -19.31
CA PHE A 216 7.85 -10.27 -18.31
C PHE A 216 8.93 -11.16 -18.95
N LYS A 217 10.18 -10.95 -18.54
CA LYS A 217 11.33 -11.75 -18.95
C LYS A 217 11.25 -13.18 -18.42
N ASP A 218 10.63 -13.37 -17.25
CA ASP A 218 10.23 -14.68 -16.74
C ASP A 218 8.94 -15.13 -17.42
N LEU A 219 9.05 -16.17 -18.26
CA LEU A 219 7.92 -16.72 -19.03
C LEU A 219 6.80 -17.27 -18.14
N LEU A 220 7.13 -17.83 -16.97
CA LEU A 220 6.12 -18.38 -16.06
C LEU A 220 5.37 -17.23 -15.36
N LEU A 221 6.07 -16.17 -14.97
CA LEU A 221 5.44 -14.97 -14.44
C LEU A 221 4.55 -14.30 -15.48
N ASP A 222 5.02 -14.15 -16.73
CA ASP A 222 4.24 -13.60 -17.85
C ASP A 222 2.92 -14.34 -18.02
N GLN A 223 2.98 -15.68 -18.10
CA GLN A 223 1.79 -16.53 -18.23
C GLN A 223 0.84 -16.42 -17.04
N ARG A 224 1.38 -16.34 -15.81
CA ARG A 224 0.57 -16.17 -14.59
C ARG A 224 -0.16 -14.82 -14.60
N VAL A 225 0.53 -13.74 -14.97
CA VAL A 225 -0.05 -12.40 -15.06
C VAL A 225 -1.12 -12.34 -16.15
N ASP A 226 -0.87 -12.92 -17.32
CA ASP A 226 -1.85 -12.96 -18.41
C ASP A 226 -3.13 -13.72 -18.02
N ASN A 227 -2.99 -14.86 -17.33
CA ASN A 227 -4.14 -15.60 -16.82
C ASN A 227 -4.86 -14.82 -15.73
N TYR A 228 -4.12 -14.19 -14.82
CA TYR A 228 -4.67 -13.33 -13.78
C TYR A 228 -5.51 -12.20 -14.38
N ARG A 229 -5.01 -11.49 -15.40
CA ARG A 229 -5.73 -10.41 -16.10
C ARG A 229 -7.07 -10.87 -16.68
N LYS A 230 -7.08 -12.02 -17.36
CA LYS A 230 -8.31 -12.60 -17.95
C LYS A 230 -9.34 -12.93 -16.87
N GLU A 231 -8.92 -13.61 -15.81
CA GLU A 231 -9.79 -13.96 -14.70
C GLU A 231 -10.28 -12.71 -13.93
N LYS A 232 -9.40 -11.72 -13.75
CA LYS A 232 -9.70 -10.43 -13.14
C LYS A 232 -10.84 -9.73 -13.87
N ILE A 233 -10.75 -9.59 -15.21
CA ILE A 233 -11.81 -8.97 -16.03
C ILE A 233 -13.13 -9.74 -15.89
N LYS A 234 -13.10 -11.07 -15.97
CA LYS A 234 -14.29 -11.91 -15.85
C LYS A 234 -14.96 -11.75 -14.47
N LYS A 235 -14.17 -11.74 -13.40
CA LYS A 235 -14.64 -11.53 -12.02
C LYS A 235 -15.28 -10.15 -11.85
N MET A 236 -14.63 -9.09 -12.35
CA MET A 236 -15.13 -7.72 -12.29
C MET A 236 -16.44 -7.54 -13.05
N LYS A 237 -16.56 -8.10 -14.27
CA LYS A 237 -17.84 -8.10 -15.01
C LYS A 237 -18.96 -8.79 -14.24
N LYS A 238 -18.67 -9.95 -13.64
CA LYS A 238 -19.66 -10.70 -12.85
C LYS A 238 -20.08 -9.96 -11.58
N ALA A 239 -19.13 -9.27 -10.93
CA ALA A 239 -19.39 -8.46 -9.75
C ALA A 239 -20.30 -7.26 -10.10
N LEU A 240 -19.95 -6.51 -11.14
CA LEU A 240 -20.75 -5.39 -11.63
C LEU A 240 -22.14 -5.81 -12.10
N ALA A 241 -22.32 -6.99 -12.68
CA ALA A 241 -23.65 -7.49 -13.04
C ALA A 241 -24.58 -7.72 -11.84
N ARG A 242 -24.05 -7.69 -10.61
CA ARG A 242 -24.79 -7.86 -9.34
C ARG A 242 -24.73 -6.62 -8.45
N HIS A 243 -24.39 -5.47 -9.03
CA HIS A 243 -24.36 -4.21 -8.32
C HIS A 243 -25.73 -3.85 -7.73
N SER A 244 -25.74 -2.95 -6.75
CA SER A 244 -26.94 -2.29 -6.25
C SER A 244 -26.80 -0.79 -6.45
N ASP A 245 -27.79 -0.17 -7.08
CA ASP A 245 -27.82 1.27 -7.40
C ASP A 245 -28.94 1.96 -6.63
N GLN A 246 -28.65 3.14 -6.08
CA GLN A 246 -29.65 4.03 -5.52
C GLN A 246 -29.32 5.50 -5.81
N ILE A 247 -30.36 6.30 -6.08
CA ILE A 247 -30.22 7.76 -6.16
C ILE A 247 -30.32 8.35 -4.76
N ILE A 248 -29.24 8.97 -4.29
CA ILE A 248 -29.16 9.62 -2.97
C ILE A 248 -28.76 11.08 -3.18
N HIS A 249 -29.59 12.00 -2.70
CA HIS A 249 -29.38 13.46 -2.88
C HIS A 249 -29.11 13.88 -4.34
N GLY A 250 -29.72 13.18 -5.30
CA GLY A 250 -29.54 13.45 -6.73
C GLY A 250 -28.26 12.89 -7.34
N LYS A 251 -27.51 12.07 -6.60
CA LYS A 251 -26.31 11.36 -7.06
C LYS A 251 -26.58 9.86 -7.19
N LEU A 252 -26.06 9.24 -8.25
CA LEU A 252 -26.06 7.79 -8.44
C LEU A 252 -25.00 7.16 -7.54
N VAL A 253 -25.44 6.44 -6.52
CA VAL A 253 -24.58 5.65 -5.64
C VAL A 253 -24.67 4.19 -6.06
N ARG A 254 -23.52 3.56 -6.33
CA ARG A 254 -23.42 2.15 -6.69
C ARG A 254 -22.63 1.39 -5.63
N VAL A 255 -23.16 0.26 -5.17
CA VAL A 255 -22.46 -0.69 -4.30
C VAL A 255 -22.17 -1.97 -5.08
N VAL A 256 -20.93 -2.46 -5.01
CA VAL A 256 -20.48 -3.69 -5.67
C VAL A 256 -19.72 -4.56 -4.68
N GLU A 257 -20.13 -5.82 -4.55
CA GLU A 257 -19.35 -6.81 -3.80
C GLU A 257 -18.13 -7.26 -4.64
N ILE A 258 -16.92 -7.10 -4.10
CA ILE A 258 -15.69 -7.53 -4.79
C ILE A 258 -15.35 -8.98 -4.44
N PRO A 259 -15.13 -9.85 -5.44
CA PRO A 259 -14.67 -11.21 -5.21
C PRO A 259 -13.20 -11.24 -4.78
N SER A 260 -12.78 -12.37 -4.20
CA SER A 260 -11.38 -12.60 -3.81
C SER A 260 -10.41 -12.50 -5.00
N GLY A 261 -9.21 -12.00 -4.71
CA GLY A 261 -8.15 -11.79 -5.70
C GLY A 261 -8.31 -10.52 -6.55
N LEU A 262 -9.16 -9.58 -6.12
CA LEU A 262 -9.29 -8.24 -6.69
C LEU A 262 -9.05 -7.18 -5.62
N THR A 263 -8.57 -6.02 -6.04
CA THR A 263 -8.47 -4.84 -5.19
C THR A 263 -9.65 -3.89 -5.42
N SER A 264 -9.92 -3.01 -4.45
CA SER A 264 -10.88 -1.90 -4.62
C SER A 264 -10.45 -0.97 -5.75
N THR A 265 -9.14 -0.81 -5.98
CA THR A 265 -8.59 -0.03 -7.10
C THR A 265 -8.86 -0.67 -8.45
N ASP A 266 -8.72 -2.00 -8.57
CA ASP A 266 -9.12 -2.72 -9.80
C ASP A 266 -10.59 -2.47 -10.10
N MET A 267 -11.46 -2.65 -9.09
CA MET A 267 -12.90 -2.50 -9.28
C MET A 267 -13.28 -1.05 -9.60
N GLY A 268 -12.68 -0.10 -8.88
CA GLY A 268 -12.83 1.33 -9.10
C GLY A 268 -12.50 1.77 -10.51
N THR A 269 -11.32 1.38 -10.98
CA THR A 269 -10.83 1.71 -12.32
C THR A 269 -11.75 1.09 -13.37
N PHE A 270 -12.08 -0.18 -13.22
CA PHE A 270 -12.92 -0.91 -14.18
C PHE A 270 -14.35 -0.34 -14.27
N ALA A 271 -14.91 0.09 -13.14
CA ALA A 271 -16.25 0.67 -13.08
C ALA A 271 -16.31 2.17 -13.44
N SER A 272 -15.15 2.82 -13.65
CA SER A 272 -15.08 4.22 -14.11
C SER A 272 -15.07 4.35 -15.64
N ASP A 273 -14.92 3.25 -16.38
CA ASP A 273 -14.86 3.22 -17.84
C ASP A 273 -16.26 3.05 -18.46
N PRO A 274 -16.81 4.07 -19.14
CA PRO A 274 -18.14 3.99 -19.74
C PRO A 274 -18.29 2.91 -20.81
N GLU A 275 -17.23 2.59 -21.57
CA GLU A 275 -17.27 1.56 -22.61
C GLU A 275 -17.41 0.18 -21.98
N ILE A 276 -16.67 -0.06 -20.89
CA ILE A 276 -16.79 -1.30 -20.11
C ILE A 276 -18.19 -1.45 -19.54
N LEU A 277 -18.75 -0.40 -18.93
CA LEU A 277 -20.10 -0.44 -18.36
C LEU A 277 -21.15 -0.72 -19.43
N THR A 278 -21.09 -0.02 -20.56
CA THR A 278 -21.98 -0.21 -21.71
C THR A 278 -21.91 -1.64 -22.26
N SER A 279 -20.72 -2.28 -22.21
CA SER A 279 -20.55 -3.67 -22.63
C SER A 279 -21.21 -4.69 -21.70
N ILE A 280 -21.52 -4.31 -20.45
CA ILE A 280 -22.19 -5.15 -19.46
C ILE A 280 -23.70 -4.92 -19.54
N ASP A 281 -24.11 -3.65 -19.54
CA ASP A 281 -25.50 -3.21 -19.65
C ASP A 281 -25.52 -1.85 -20.38
N PRO A 282 -26.20 -1.74 -21.54
CA PRO A 282 -26.26 -0.50 -22.33
C PRO A 282 -26.79 0.73 -21.58
N GLU A 283 -27.57 0.55 -20.51
CA GLU A 283 -28.10 1.65 -19.70
C GLU A 283 -27.21 2.00 -18.50
N MET A 284 -26.18 1.20 -18.23
CA MET A 284 -25.30 1.36 -17.07
C MET A 284 -24.38 2.56 -17.23
N LYS A 285 -24.61 3.58 -16.40
CA LYS A 285 -23.78 4.77 -16.31
C LYS A 285 -22.70 4.61 -15.26
N VAL A 286 -21.66 5.43 -15.37
CA VAL A 286 -20.69 5.64 -14.30
C VAL A 286 -21.42 6.22 -13.10
N ALA A 287 -21.25 5.61 -11.93
CA ALA A 287 -21.84 6.09 -10.70
C ALA A 287 -21.11 7.36 -10.21
N ASP A 288 -21.85 8.31 -9.64
CA ASP A 288 -21.24 9.49 -9.01
C ASP A 288 -20.37 9.07 -7.81
N LEU A 289 -20.82 8.07 -7.06
CA LEU A 289 -20.08 7.42 -5.98
C LEU A 289 -20.16 5.89 -6.12
N LEU A 290 -19.01 5.24 -6.26
CA LEU A 290 -18.89 3.78 -6.22
C LEU A 290 -18.34 3.33 -4.86
N LEU A 291 -19.01 2.36 -4.25
CA LEU A 291 -18.53 1.62 -3.08
C LEU A 291 -18.25 0.17 -3.48
N SER A 292 -16.99 -0.25 -3.31
CA SER A 292 -16.59 -1.65 -3.42
C SER A 292 -16.53 -2.29 -2.03
N LEU A 293 -17.34 -3.32 -1.78
CA LEU A 293 -17.37 -4.05 -0.52
C LEU A 293 -16.58 -5.36 -0.64
N SER A 294 -15.50 -5.48 0.13
CA SER A 294 -14.75 -6.73 0.24
C SER A 294 -15.45 -7.75 1.13
N GLN A 295 -15.15 -9.03 0.93
CA GLN A 295 -15.63 -10.14 1.77
C GLN A 295 -15.31 -9.97 3.27
N GLY A 296 -14.26 -9.21 3.60
CA GLY A 296 -13.87 -8.92 4.98
C GLY A 296 -14.58 -7.70 5.59
N GLY A 297 -15.52 -7.07 4.87
CA GLY A 297 -16.24 -5.89 5.35
C GLY A 297 -15.55 -4.56 5.09
N MET A 298 -14.38 -4.54 4.46
CA MET A 298 -13.72 -3.29 4.04
C MET A 298 -14.45 -2.68 2.84
N LEU A 299 -14.61 -1.36 2.89
CA LEU A 299 -15.20 -0.53 1.85
C LEU A 299 -14.10 0.26 1.12
N GLY A 300 -14.15 0.26 -0.21
CA GLY A 300 -13.40 1.19 -1.04
C GLY A 300 -14.35 2.17 -1.71
N PHE A 301 -14.02 3.45 -1.69
CA PHE A 301 -14.83 4.53 -2.25
C PHE A 301 -14.12 5.12 -3.46
N ARG A 302 -14.83 5.27 -4.57
CA ARG A 302 -14.31 5.89 -5.79
C ARG A 302 -15.30 6.90 -6.35
N ARG A 303 -14.77 8.08 -6.68
CA ARG A 303 -15.53 9.19 -7.21
C ARG A 303 -15.69 9.06 -8.72
N GLY A 304 -16.92 9.15 -9.22
CA GLY A 304 -17.19 9.26 -10.65
C GLY A 304 -17.56 10.67 -11.12
N SER A 305 -17.90 11.59 -10.21
CA SER A 305 -18.15 13.00 -10.54
C SER A 305 -17.67 13.96 -9.46
N ASP A 306 -17.36 15.22 -9.83
CA ASP A 306 -16.84 16.23 -8.90
C ASP A 306 -17.84 16.63 -7.80
N GLY A 307 -19.12 16.30 -7.95
CA GLY A 307 -20.16 16.57 -6.96
C GLY A 307 -20.17 15.63 -5.75
N VAL A 308 -19.11 14.84 -5.54
CA VAL A 308 -18.99 13.82 -4.48
C VAL A 308 -17.62 13.92 -3.80
N LEU A 309 -17.60 13.72 -2.49
CA LEU A 309 -16.40 13.67 -1.65
C LEU A 309 -16.26 12.29 -0.99
N CYS A 310 -15.38 11.45 -1.53
CA CYS A 310 -15.16 10.08 -1.05
C CYS A 310 -14.68 10.03 0.40
N ASN A 311 -13.78 10.93 0.80
CA ASN A 311 -13.28 11.01 2.17
C ASN A 311 -14.38 11.32 3.18
N ALA A 312 -15.35 12.16 2.83
CA ALA A 312 -16.49 12.47 3.68
C ALA A 312 -17.47 11.28 3.75
N ALA A 313 -17.73 10.60 2.64
CA ALA A 313 -18.53 9.37 2.63
C ALA A 313 -17.87 8.28 3.50
N ALA A 314 -16.56 8.07 3.35
CA ALA A 314 -15.82 7.07 4.10
C ALA A 314 -15.82 7.30 5.62
N LYS A 315 -15.83 8.56 6.08
CA LYS A 315 -15.92 8.89 7.51
C LYS A 315 -17.19 8.35 8.18
N LEU A 316 -18.28 8.16 7.42
CA LEU A 316 -19.51 7.55 7.93
C LEU A 316 -19.34 6.05 8.25
N PHE A 317 -18.26 5.45 7.75
CA PHE A 317 -17.92 4.04 7.88
C PHE A 317 -16.51 3.89 8.47
N ASN A 318 -16.21 4.63 9.54
CA ASN A 318 -14.92 4.59 10.25
C ASN A 318 -13.68 4.74 9.35
N GLY A 319 -13.84 5.45 8.24
CA GLY A 319 -12.86 5.55 7.18
C GLY A 319 -12.31 6.96 6.96
N GLY A 320 -11.53 7.08 5.90
CA GLY A 320 -10.88 8.32 5.48
C GLY A 320 -10.10 8.15 4.18
N GLY A 321 -9.44 9.21 3.75
CA GLY A 321 -8.65 9.24 2.52
C GLY A 321 -8.80 10.55 1.77
N HIS A 322 -8.70 10.47 0.45
CA HIS A 322 -8.77 11.63 -0.44
C HIS A 322 -10.21 11.91 -0.92
N PRO A 323 -10.52 13.14 -1.35
CA PRO A 323 -11.82 13.49 -1.92
C PRO A 323 -12.26 12.64 -3.12
N TYR A 324 -11.31 12.10 -3.88
CA TYR A 324 -11.58 11.29 -5.07
C TYR A 324 -11.50 9.77 -4.84
N ALA A 325 -10.88 9.33 -3.74
CA ALA A 325 -10.70 7.93 -3.39
C ALA A 325 -10.46 7.78 -1.89
N ALA A 326 -11.17 6.86 -1.24
CA ALA A 326 -11.07 6.66 0.20
C ALA A 326 -11.31 5.19 0.57
N GLY A 327 -10.97 4.82 1.80
CA GLY A 327 -11.23 3.51 2.39
C GLY A 327 -12.04 3.66 3.67
N GLY A 328 -12.85 2.66 3.99
CA GLY A 328 -13.58 2.56 5.25
C GLY A 328 -13.88 1.11 5.60
N GLU A 329 -14.64 0.91 6.66
CA GLU A 329 -15.00 -0.39 7.19
C GLU A 329 -16.50 -0.43 7.52
N TYR A 330 -17.19 -1.37 6.89
CA TYR A 330 -18.56 -1.73 7.26
C TYR A 330 -18.57 -2.78 8.39
N GLY A 331 -17.66 -3.74 8.32
CA GLY A 331 -17.59 -4.90 9.21
C GLY A 331 -18.12 -6.18 8.57
N LEU A 332 -18.09 -7.29 9.32
CA LEU A 332 -18.54 -8.59 8.83
C LEU A 332 -20.03 -8.56 8.46
N TYR A 333 -20.37 -9.22 7.36
CA TYR A 333 -21.74 -9.31 6.86
C TYR A 333 -22.03 -10.70 6.27
N GLU A 334 -23.31 -11.05 6.18
CA GLU A 334 -23.77 -12.31 5.58
C GLU A 334 -24.71 -12.09 4.39
N ASP A 335 -25.43 -10.96 4.35
CA ASP A 335 -26.40 -10.63 3.30
C ASP A 335 -26.02 -9.31 2.62
N PHE A 336 -25.57 -9.42 1.37
CA PHE A 336 -25.16 -8.26 0.57
C PHE A 336 -26.29 -7.24 0.37
N HIS A 337 -27.54 -7.67 0.23
CA HIS A 337 -28.67 -6.75 0.04
C HIS A 337 -28.95 -5.94 1.29
N ALA A 338 -28.93 -6.58 2.47
CA ALA A 338 -29.08 -5.89 3.74
C ALA A 338 -27.97 -4.86 3.98
N VAL A 339 -26.73 -5.18 3.59
CA VAL A 339 -25.61 -4.23 3.65
C VAL A 339 -25.81 -3.04 2.72
N CYS A 340 -26.28 -3.27 1.49
CA CYS A 340 -26.57 -2.19 0.56
C CYS A 340 -27.61 -1.24 1.16
N ASP A 341 -28.72 -1.77 1.70
CA ASP A 341 -29.76 -0.97 2.32
C ASP A 341 -29.22 -0.13 3.49
N ASP A 342 -28.39 -0.70 4.36
CA ASP A 342 -27.79 0.04 5.47
C ASP A 342 -26.82 1.13 5.01
N ILE A 343 -25.97 0.82 4.03
CA ILE A 343 -25.07 1.80 3.40
C ILE A 343 -25.88 2.97 2.83
N PHE A 344 -26.95 2.69 2.08
CA PHE A 344 -27.79 3.71 1.47
C PHE A 344 -28.53 4.55 2.51
N VAL A 345 -29.07 3.92 3.55
CA VAL A 345 -29.71 4.62 4.68
C VAL A 345 -28.71 5.54 5.36
N THR A 346 -27.49 5.06 5.61
CA THR A 346 -26.42 5.85 6.23
C THR A 346 -26.03 7.06 5.38
N LEU A 347 -25.79 6.87 4.09
CA LEU A 347 -25.48 7.94 3.16
C LEU A 347 -26.64 8.94 3.00
N SER A 348 -27.90 8.51 3.08
CA SER A 348 -29.07 9.38 2.94
C SER A 348 -29.30 10.34 4.12
N LYS A 349 -28.72 10.04 5.28
CA LYS A 349 -28.83 10.84 6.51
C LYS A 349 -27.80 11.97 6.59
N ASN A 350 -26.77 11.95 5.75
CA ASN A 350 -25.67 12.91 5.79
C ASN A 350 -25.41 13.47 4.37
N LYS A 351 -25.28 14.80 4.26
CA LYS A 351 -25.02 15.48 2.98
C LYS A 351 -23.57 15.96 2.81
N ASP A 352 -22.72 15.78 3.81
CA ASP A 352 -21.34 16.30 3.82
C ASP A 352 -20.47 15.64 2.73
N TRP A 353 -20.90 14.48 2.21
CA TRP A 353 -20.25 13.81 1.08
C TRP A 353 -20.71 14.31 -0.29
N ILE A 354 -21.70 15.20 -0.35
CA ILE A 354 -22.11 15.90 -1.56
C ILE A 354 -21.31 17.20 -1.64
N SER A 355 -20.63 17.42 -2.77
CA SER A 355 -20.02 18.72 -3.07
C SER A 355 -20.99 19.53 -3.92
N ASP A 356 -21.24 20.78 -3.51
CA ASP A 356 -21.77 21.78 -4.42
C ASP A 356 -20.70 21.99 -5.50
N SER A 357 -21.04 21.62 -6.73
CA SER A 357 -20.17 21.77 -7.90
C SER A 357 -20.07 23.24 -8.32
#